data_AF-A0A497XQ28-F1
#
_entry.id   AF-A0A497XQ28-F1
#
_cell.length_a   1.000
_cell.length_b   1.000
_cell.length_c   1.000
_cell.angle_alpha   90.00
_cell.angle_beta   90.00
_cell.angle_gamma   90.00
#
_symmetry.space_group_name_H-M   'P 1'
#
loop_
_entity.id
_entity.type
_entity.pdbx_description
1 polymer ?
#
loop_
_entity_poly.entity_id
_entity_poly.type
_entity_poly.pdbx_seq_one_letter_code
_entity_poly.pdbx_strand_id
1 'polypeptide(L)'
;MSYSRALEEFILRFKGGVFFLSPREKLFLNFLEELGIPESIVKEGIEKCYTALNPRRRSKHPVFLCYRSIMDVYENFLRIEAQKVRIDWEHRFEEKVKKVKELVNFEIKKPESEEDAQKVLKEIESRIMKELWKQLSKEERDSIGRKYREFRDNKEVFAELVKRELQKKFKIPPLSLYVD
;
A
#
# COMPACT_ATOMS: atom_id res chain seq x y z
N MET A 1 8.79 11.44 -14.63
CA MET A 1 7.87 10.95 -15.70
C MET A 1 6.97 9.92 -15.05
N SER A 2 5.66 9.99 -15.27
CA SER A 2 4.74 9.00 -14.71
C SER A 2 4.88 7.66 -15.42
N TYR A 3 5.19 6.60 -14.67
CA TYR A 3 5.30 5.26 -15.22
C TYR A 3 3.94 4.64 -15.55
N SER A 4 2.83 5.27 -15.13
CA SER A 4 1.46 4.80 -15.40
C SER A 4 1.21 4.50 -16.89
N ARG A 5 1.79 5.30 -17.80
CA ARG A 5 1.71 5.09 -19.26
C ARG A 5 2.48 3.86 -19.73
N ALA A 6 3.66 3.62 -19.17
CA ALA A 6 4.47 2.44 -19.49
C ALA A 6 3.81 1.15 -18.98
N LEU A 7 3.11 1.22 -17.85
CA LEU A 7 2.33 0.12 -17.31
C LEU A 7 1.06 -0.16 -18.13
N GLU A 8 0.43 0.85 -18.73
CA GLU A 8 -0.79 0.69 -19.53
C GLU A 8 -0.55 -0.32 -20.68
N GLU A 9 0.49 -0.11 -21.49
CA GLU A 9 0.83 -1.05 -22.57
C GLU A 9 1.14 -2.45 -22.06
N PHE A 10 1.88 -2.55 -20.95
CA PHE A 10 2.24 -3.82 -20.33
C PHE A 10 0.99 -4.62 -19.89
N ILE A 11 0.04 -3.95 -19.23
CA ILE A 11 -1.20 -4.59 -18.77
C ILE A 11 -2.06 -5.02 -19.94
N LEU A 12 -2.18 -4.19 -20.99
CA LEU A 12 -3.02 -4.50 -22.14
C LEU A 12 -2.56 -5.78 -22.87
N ARG A 13 -1.26 -6.10 -22.85
CA ARG A 13 -0.73 -7.38 -23.36
C ARG A 13 -1.30 -8.59 -22.63
N PHE A 14 -1.49 -8.52 -21.31
CA PHE A 14 -2.13 -9.60 -20.55
C PHE A 14 -3.62 -9.71 -20.78
N LYS A 15 -4.28 -8.57 -21.02
CA LYS A 15 -5.74 -8.50 -21.10
C LYS A 15 -6.32 -8.99 -22.42
N GLY A 16 -5.54 -9.13 -23.49
CA GLY A 16 -5.94 -9.79 -24.75
C GLY A 16 -7.38 -9.47 -25.21
N GLY A 17 -7.53 -8.44 -26.04
CA GLY A 17 -8.84 -7.99 -26.54
C GLY A 17 -9.44 -6.78 -25.82
N VAL A 18 -8.63 -6.08 -25.01
CA VAL A 18 -8.96 -4.77 -24.42
C VAL A 18 -7.96 -3.75 -24.95
N PHE A 19 -8.42 -2.56 -25.31
CA PHE A 19 -7.59 -1.50 -25.92
C PHE A 19 -7.23 -0.35 -24.97
N PHE A 20 -7.87 -0.29 -23.80
CA PHE A 20 -7.66 0.78 -22.84
C PHE A 20 -7.89 0.31 -21.40
N LEU A 21 -7.22 0.94 -20.44
CA LEU A 21 -7.54 0.76 -19.03
C LEU A 21 -8.73 1.65 -18.64
N SER A 22 -9.62 1.10 -17.81
CA SER A 22 -10.71 1.90 -17.26
C SER A 22 -10.18 3.07 -16.42
N PRO A 23 -10.92 4.18 -16.27
CA PRO A 23 -10.52 5.30 -15.42
C PRO A 23 -10.14 4.87 -14.00
N ARG A 24 -10.87 3.90 -13.43
CA ARG A 24 -10.59 3.30 -12.12
C ARG A 24 -9.24 2.59 -12.05
N GLU A 25 -8.84 1.91 -13.11
CA GLU A 25 -7.52 1.27 -13.19
C GLU A 25 -6.40 2.29 -13.33
N LYS A 26 -6.61 3.36 -14.10
CA LYS A 26 -5.65 4.47 -14.19
C LYS A 26 -5.45 5.16 -12.84
N LEU A 27 -6.54 5.40 -12.10
CA LEU A 27 -6.47 5.90 -10.73
C LEU A 27 -5.69 4.97 -9.80
N PHE A 28 -5.88 3.66 -9.93
CA PHE A 28 -5.11 2.69 -9.15
C PHE A 28 -3.61 2.73 -9.46
N LEU A 29 -3.22 2.83 -10.74
CA LEU A 29 -1.80 2.95 -11.11
C LEU A 29 -1.18 4.24 -10.58
N ASN A 30 -1.89 5.36 -10.67
CA ASN A 30 -1.43 6.62 -10.08
C ASN A 30 -1.26 6.51 -8.56
N PHE A 31 -2.16 5.78 -7.89
CA PHE A 31 -2.04 5.53 -6.46
C PHE A 31 -0.77 4.73 -6.11
N LEU A 32 -0.42 3.69 -6.89
CA LEU A 32 0.83 2.95 -6.69
C LEU A 32 2.07 3.81 -6.92
N GLU A 33 2.03 4.68 -7.92
CA GLU A 33 3.10 5.64 -8.20
C GLU A 33 3.26 6.63 -7.06
N GLU A 34 2.14 7.19 -6.58
CA GLU A 34 2.15 8.05 -5.41
C GLU A 34 2.74 7.31 -4.19
N LEU A 35 2.52 5.99 -4.04
CA LEU A 35 3.07 5.21 -2.93
C LEU A 35 4.61 5.05 -3.03
N GLY A 36 5.22 5.50 -4.13
CA GLY A 36 6.66 5.37 -4.36
C GLY A 36 7.08 3.95 -4.74
N ILE A 37 6.13 3.07 -5.09
CA ILE A 37 6.45 1.71 -5.49
C ILE A 37 7.18 1.76 -6.84
N PRO A 38 8.37 1.14 -6.99
CA PRO A 38 9.09 1.18 -8.24
C PRO A 38 8.33 0.50 -9.39
N GLU A 39 8.44 1.03 -10.61
CA GLU A 39 7.76 0.49 -11.80
C GLU A 39 8.03 -1.00 -12.01
N SER A 40 9.27 -1.44 -11.83
CA SER A 40 9.69 -2.84 -11.97
C SER A 40 8.93 -3.77 -11.02
N ILE A 41 8.73 -3.33 -9.77
CA ILE A 41 7.99 -4.07 -8.74
C ILE A 41 6.51 -4.13 -9.08
N VAL A 42 5.93 -3.03 -9.58
CA VAL A 42 4.54 -3.03 -10.05
C VAL A 42 4.36 -3.98 -11.23
N LYS A 43 5.28 -3.98 -12.20
CA LYS A 43 5.27 -4.91 -13.34
C LYS A 43 5.29 -6.36 -12.89
N GLU A 44 6.23 -6.72 -12.01
CA GLU A 44 6.36 -8.08 -11.49
C GLU A 44 5.10 -8.53 -10.74
N GLY A 45 4.54 -7.66 -9.88
CA GLY A 45 3.30 -7.96 -9.16
C GLY A 45 2.09 -8.16 -10.08
N ILE A 46 1.97 -7.34 -11.12
CA ILE A 46 0.94 -7.48 -12.16
C ILE A 46 1.13 -8.79 -12.92
N GLU A 47 2.35 -9.09 -13.37
CA GLU A 47 2.66 -10.32 -14.09
C GLU A 47 2.30 -11.55 -13.27
N LYS A 48 2.74 -11.60 -12.01
CA LYS A 48 2.43 -12.68 -11.06
C LYS A 48 0.92 -12.88 -10.89
N CYS A 49 0.18 -11.79 -10.76
CA CYS A 49 -1.29 -11.81 -10.66
C CYS A 49 -1.95 -12.37 -11.94
N TYR A 50 -1.62 -11.84 -13.12
CA TYR A 50 -2.29 -12.23 -14.37
C TYR A 50 -1.89 -13.62 -14.87
N THR A 51 -0.64 -14.04 -14.64
CA THR A 51 -0.18 -15.39 -15.00
C THR A 51 -0.89 -16.47 -14.20
N ALA A 52 -1.22 -16.21 -12.93
CA ALA A 52 -2.02 -17.09 -12.09
C ALA A 52 -3.49 -17.22 -12.53
N LEU A 53 -3.98 -16.31 -13.38
CA LEU A 53 -5.35 -16.35 -13.91
C LEU A 53 -5.45 -17.17 -15.19
N ASN A 54 -6.58 -17.86 -15.34
CA ASN A 54 -6.97 -18.45 -16.61
C ASN A 54 -7.04 -17.36 -17.71
N PRO A 55 -6.43 -17.57 -18.90
CA PRO A 55 -6.40 -16.58 -19.98
C PRO A 55 -7.75 -15.97 -20.32
N ARG A 56 -8.84 -16.77 -20.32
CA ARG A 56 -10.20 -16.30 -20.64
C ARG A 56 -10.74 -15.26 -19.64
N ARG A 57 -10.18 -15.19 -18.44
CA ARG A 57 -10.59 -14.27 -17.37
C ARG A 57 -9.77 -12.99 -17.34
N ARG A 58 -8.60 -12.95 -18.00
CA ARG A 58 -7.66 -11.83 -17.91
C ARG A 58 -8.25 -10.52 -18.45
N SER A 59 -8.97 -10.58 -19.58
CA SER A 59 -9.61 -9.41 -20.19
C SER A 59 -10.59 -8.69 -19.26
N LYS A 60 -11.28 -9.45 -18.40
CA LYS A 60 -12.27 -8.93 -17.45
C LYS A 60 -11.71 -8.72 -16.05
N HIS A 61 -10.44 -9.07 -15.81
CA HIS A 61 -9.82 -8.91 -14.50
C HIS A 61 -9.31 -7.47 -14.34
N PRO A 62 -9.83 -6.69 -13.37
CA PRO A 62 -9.33 -5.34 -13.15
C PRO A 62 -7.97 -5.36 -12.44
N VAL A 63 -7.06 -4.48 -12.84
CA VAL A 63 -5.68 -4.41 -12.31
C VAL A 63 -5.64 -4.16 -10.81
N PHE A 64 -6.60 -3.41 -10.26
CA PHE A 64 -6.66 -3.14 -8.81
C PHE A 64 -6.90 -4.40 -7.96
N LEU A 65 -7.32 -5.52 -8.55
CA LEU A 65 -7.38 -6.81 -7.86
C LEU A 65 -6.00 -7.47 -7.72
N CYS A 66 -4.99 -7.01 -8.46
CA CYS A 66 -3.61 -7.45 -8.32
C CYS A 66 -2.86 -6.75 -7.19
N TYR A 67 -3.52 -5.85 -6.44
CA TYR A 67 -2.90 -5.07 -5.36
C TYR A 67 -2.13 -5.95 -4.37
N ARG A 68 -2.73 -7.03 -3.87
CA ARG A 68 -2.05 -7.95 -2.96
C ARG A 68 -0.77 -8.54 -3.56
N SER A 69 -0.81 -8.97 -4.82
CA SER A 69 0.38 -9.52 -5.50
C SER A 69 1.48 -8.46 -5.66
N ILE A 70 1.12 -7.21 -5.92
CA ILE A 70 2.06 -6.09 -6.01
C ILE A 70 2.68 -5.80 -4.64
N MET A 71 1.87 -5.75 -3.58
CA MET A 71 2.38 -5.50 -2.23
C MET A 71 3.27 -6.63 -1.72
N ASP A 72 2.95 -7.89 -2.01
CA ASP A 72 3.82 -9.03 -1.65
C ASP A 72 5.22 -8.91 -2.29
N VAL A 73 5.28 -8.51 -3.58
CA VAL A 73 6.56 -8.28 -4.27
C VAL A 73 7.27 -7.06 -3.68
N TYR A 74 6.53 -5.98 -3.39
CA TYR A 74 7.10 -4.77 -2.82
C TYR A 74 7.68 -4.97 -1.43
N GLU A 75 6.98 -5.69 -0.55
CA GLU A 75 7.50 -6.04 0.78
C GLU A 75 8.78 -6.87 0.69
N ASN A 76 8.84 -7.83 -0.23
CA ASN A 76 10.05 -8.61 -0.46
C ASN A 76 11.20 -7.75 -1.00
N PHE A 77 10.92 -6.86 -1.96
CA PHE A 77 11.90 -5.91 -2.47
C PHE A 77 12.49 -5.04 -1.37
N LEU A 78 11.64 -4.43 -0.55
CA LEU A 78 12.07 -3.59 0.57
C LEU A 78 12.94 -4.35 1.57
N ARG A 79 12.59 -5.60 1.89
CA ARG A 79 13.39 -6.47 2.75
C ARG A 79 14.77 -6.78 2.15
N ILE A 80 14.85 -7.06 0.85
CA ILE A 80 16.12 -7.34 0.18
C ILE A 80 16.99 -6.08 0.13
N GLU A 81 16.43 -4.92 -0.19
CA GLU A 81 17.17 -3.65 -0.18
C GLU A 81 17.69 -3.32 1.23
N ALA A 82 16.88 -3.58 2.25
CA ALA A 82 17.30 -3.46 3.64
C ALA A 82 18.48 -4.36 4.01
N GLN A 83 18.51 -5.60 3.53
CA GLN A 83 19.63 -6.50 3.77
C GLN A 83 20.94 -6.05 3.11
N LYS A 84 20.86 -5.31 1.99
CA LYS A 84 22.06 -4.74 1.33
C LYS A 84 22.70 -3.64 2.16
N VAL A 85 21.91 -2.93 2.95
CA VAL A 85 22.34 -1.81 3.79
C VAL A 85 22.07 -2.20 5.24
N ARG A 86 22.83 -3.16 5.80
CA ARG A 86 22.70 -3.72 7.16
C ARG A 86 22.01 -2.75 8.13
N ILE A 87 20.69 -2.86 8.26
CA ILE A 87 19.87 -1.90 8.98
C ILE A 87 20.00 -2.15 10.48
N ASP A 88 20.23 -1.09 11.26
CA ASP A 88 19.98 -1.11 12.71
C ASP A 88 18.47 -1.03 12.96
N TRP A 89 17.83 -2.19 12.93
CA TRP A 89 16.38 -2.30 13.04
C TRP A 89 15.88 -1.91 14.43
N GLU A 90 16.69 -2.10 15.48
CA GLU A 90 16.37 -1.69 16.85
C GLU A 90 16.26 -0.18 16.93
N HIS A 91 17.27 0.53 16.43
CA HIS A 91 17.26 1.99 16.43
C HIS A 91 16.10 2.56 15.60
N ARG A 92 15.87 2.02 14.39
CA ARG A 92 14.75 2.45 13.54
C ARG A 92 13.40 2.20 14.19
N PHE A 93 13.22 1.05 14.83
CA PHE A 93 11.98 0.75 15.55
C PHE A 93 11.72 1.80 16.64
N GLU A 94 12.72 2.10 17.46
CA GLU A 94 12.61 3.10 18.53
C GLU A 94 12.28 4.50 17.98
N GLU A 95 12.94 4.93 16.90
CA GLU A 95 12.64 6.21 16.26
C GLU A 95 11.21 6.29 15.73
N LYS A 96 10.74 5.24 15.05
CA LYS A 96 9.37 5.18 14.50
C LYS A 96 8.34 5.20 15.61
N VAL A 97 8.55 4.43 16.67
CA VAL A 97 7.69 4.43 17.86
C VAL A 97 7.66 5.79 18.52
N LYS A 98 8.82 6.45 18.68
CA LYS A 98 8.92 7.79 19.28
C LYS A 98 8.09 8.82 18.52
N LYS A 99 8.11 8.78 17.18
CA LYS A 99 7.33 9.70 16.33
C LYS A 99 5.82 9.58 16.49
N VAL A 100 5.32 8.42 16.95
CA VAL A 100 3.89 8.17 17.11
C VAL A 100 3.46 7.96 18.56
N LYS A 101 4.39 8.08 19.51
CA LYS A 101 4.15 7.79 20.93
C LYS A 101 3.03 8.65 21.52
N GLU A 102 2.93 9.91 21.12
CA GLU A 102 1.87 10.82 21.56
C GLU A 102 0.49 10.47 21.00
N LEU A 103 0.43 9.69 19.91
CA LEU A 103 -0.80 9.22 19.27
C LEU A 103 -1.22 7.84 19.81
N VAL A 104 -0.39 7.21 20.63
CA VAL A 104 -0.52 5.82 21.08
C VAL A 104 -0.69 5.78 22.59
N ASN A 105 -1.86 5.36 23.04
CA ASN A 105 -2.19 5.23 24.47
C ASN A 105 -2.17 3.76 24.94
N PHE A 106 -1.24 2.96 24.41
CA PHE A 106 -1.12 1.53 24.75
C PHE A 106 0.33 1.08 24.85
N GLU A 107 0.57 0.05 25.65
CA GLU A 107 1.89 -0.53 25.83
C GLU A 107 2.40 -1.17 24.53
N ILE A 108 3.62 -0.81 24.15
CA ILE A 108 4.32 -1.36 23.00
C ILE A 108 5.28 -2.41 23.52
N LYS A 109 5.07 -3.67 23.11
CA LYS A 109 5.99 -4.77 23.43
C LYS A 109 7.33 -4.52 22.74
N LYS A 110 8.43 -4.77 23.44
CA LYS A 110 9.75 -4.74 22.84
C LYS A 110 9.89 -5.94 21.90
N PRO A 111 10.18 -5.73 20.61
CA PRO A 111 10.32 -6.83 19.67
C PRO A 111 11.61 -7.63 19.91
N GLU A 112 11.56 -8.93 19.61
CA GLU A 112 12.70 -9.86 19.79
C GLU A 112 13.50 -10.10 18.51
N SER A 113 12.99 -9.63 17.36
CA SER A 113 13.63 -9.79 16.05
C SER A 113 13.18 -8.69 15.08
N GLU A 114 13.89 -8.52 13.96
CA GLU A 114 13.51 -7.60 12.87
C GLU A 114 12.10 -7.90 12.33
N GLU A 115 11.76 -9.19 12.14
CA GLU A 115 10.44 -9.59 11.65
C GLU A 115 9.35 -9.25 12.66
N ASP A 116 9.62 -9.49 13.94
CA ASP A 116 8.72 -9.14 15.04
C ASP A 116 8.55 -7.62 15.17
N ALA A 117 9.63 -6.86 15.05
CA ALA A 117 9.61 -5.39 15.05
C ALA A 117 8.72 -4.84 13.91
N GLN A 118 8.82 -5.40 12.70
CA GLN A 118 7.94 -5.02 11.60
C GLN A 118 6.47 -5.37 11.88
N LYS A 119 6.18 -6.51 12.50
CA LYS A 119 4.82 -6.89 12.90
C LYS A 119 4.25 -5.91 13.93
N VAL A 120 5.03 -5.58 14.96
CA VAL A 120 4.63 -4.61 15.98
C VAL A 120 4.35 -3.24 15.38
N LEU A 121 5.19 -2.75 14.44
CA LEU A 121 4.93 -1.48 13.75
C LEU A 121 3.63 -1.51 12.92
N LYS A 122 3.36 -2.61 12.20
CA LYS A 122 2.08 -2.80 11.46
C LYS A 122 0.87 -2.81 12.40
N GLU A 123 1.01 -3.40 13.59
CA GLU A 123 -0.05 -3.38 14.61
C GLU A 123 -0.29 -1.97 15.17
N ILE A 124 0.78 -1.25 15.48
CA ILE A 124 0.72 0.14 15.95
C ILE A 124 0.02 1.00 14.90
N GLU A 125 0.44 0.91 13.63
CA GLU A 125 -0.19 1.62 12.51
C GLU A 125 -1.68 1.33 12.44
N SER A 126 -2.05 0.05 12.43
CA SER A 126 -3.45 -0.36 12.35
C SER A 126 -4.31 0.19 13.49
N ARG A 127 -3.77 0.29 14.70
CA ARG A 127 -4.48 0.85 15.86
C ARG A 127 -4.62 2.36 15.76
N ILE A 128 -3.54 3.08 15.45
CA ILE A 128 -3.58 4.55 15.28
C ILE A 128 -4.61 4.93 14.22
N MET A 129 -4.60 4.25 13.07
CA MET A 129 -5.51 4.56 11.97
C MET A 129 -6.98 4.33 12.34
N LYS A 130 -7.26 3.29 13.15
CA LYS A 130 -8.61 3.05 13.67
C LYS A 130 -9.08 4.16 14.62
N GLU A 131 -8.21 4.64 15.50
CA GLU A 131 -8.56 5.73 16.42
C GLU A 131 -8.73 7.07 15.68
N LEU A 132 -7.82 7.41 14.77
CA LEU A 132 -7.96 8.61 13.95
C LEU A 132 -9.23 8.61 13.10
N TRP A 133 -9.59 7.45 12.53
CA TRP A 133 -10.84 7.32 11.79
C TRP A 133 -12.07 7.63 12.66
N LYS A 134 -12.06 7.21 13.94
CA LYS A 134 -13.15 7.51 14.89
C LYS A 134 -13.19 8.98 15.30
N GLN A 135 -12.08 9.69 15.27
CA GLN A 135 -12.01 11.12 15.59
C GLN A 135 -12.54 12.01 14.45
N LEU A 136 -12.53 11.52 13.21
CA LEU A 136 -13.12 12.26 12.09
C LEU A 136 -14.62 12.49 12.29
N SER A 137 -15.07 13.69 11.96
CA SER A 137 -16.50 14.03 11.84
C SER A 137 -17.17 13.22 10.73
N LYS A 138 -18.51 13.16 10.76
CA LYS A 138 -19.29 12.47 9.72
C LYS A 138 -19.01 13.03 8.33
N GLU A 139 -18.94 14.36 8.20
CA GLU A 139 -18.67 15.05 6.93
C GLU A 139 -17.31 14.68 6.34
N GLU A 140 -16.27 14.55 7.18
CA GLU A 140 -14.94 14.16 6.75
C GLU A 140 -14.89 12.71 6.28
N ARG A 141 -15.55 11.79 7.01
CA ARG A 141 -15.66 10.39 6.58
C ARG A 141 -16.42 10.26 5.27
N ASP A 142 -17.51 11.02 5.11
CA ASP A 142 -18.30 11.04 3.89
C ASP A 142 -17.53 11.66 2.71
N SER A 143 -16.68 12.66 2.98
CA SER A 143 -15.77 13.23 1.98
C SER A 143 -14.75 12.21 1.49
N ILE A 144 -14.07 11.50 2.40
CA ILE A 144 -13.11 10.43 2.04
C ILE A 144 -13.83 9.29 1.30
N GLY A 145 -15.01 8.89 1.77
CA GLY A 145 -15.82 7.86 1.12
C GLY A 145 -16.24 8.23 -0.30
N ARG A 146 -16.57 9.51 -0.56
CA ARG A 146 -16.85 10.02 -1.91
C ARG A 146 -15.60 10.07 -2.78
N LYS A 147 -14.47 10.53 -2.24
CA LYS A 147 -13.18 10.62 -2.95
C LYS A 147 -12.73 9.27 -3.49
N TYR A 148 -12.93 8.20 -2.72
CA TYR A 148 -12.53 6.83 -3.09
C TYR A 148 -13.71 5.92 -3.38
N ARG A 149 -14.87 6.48 -3.76
CA ARG A 149 -16.09 5.72 -4.03
C ARG A 149 -15.85 4.59 -5.04
N GLU A 150 -15.03 4.87 -6.05
CA GLU A 150 -14.66 3.89 -7.06
C GLU A 150 -14.10 2.61 -6.44
N PHE A 151 -13.37 2.66 -5.33
CA PHE A 151 -12.75 1.49 -4.72
C PHE A 151 -13.57 0.82 -3.61
N ARG A 152 -14.78 1.30 -3.31
CA ARG A 152 -15.57 0.86 -2.13
C ARG A 152 -15.79 -0.66 -2.06
N ASP A 153 -15.94 -1.32 -3.20
CA ASP A 153 -16.15 -2.77 -3.27
C ASP A 153 -14.85 -3.58 -3.12
N ASN A 154 -13.68 -2.94 -3.28
CA ASN A 154 -12.39 -3.52 -2.96
C ASN A 154 -11.91 -2.99 -1.61
N LYS A 155 -12.29 -3.71 -0.54
CA LYS A 155 -11.99 -3.32 0.84
C LYS A 155 -10.49 -3.11 1.11
N GLU A 156 -9.62 -3.86 0.43
CA GLU A 156 -8.17 -3.80 0.64
C GLU A 156 -7.60 -2.49 0.09
N VAL A 157 -7.84 -2.19 -1.19
CA VAL A 157 -7.39 -0.94 -1.82
C VAL A 157 -8.05 0.27 -1.16
N PHE A 158 -9.34 0.17 -0.82
CA PHE A 158 -10.05 1.24 -0.13
C PHE A 158 -9.46 1.52 1.25
N ALA A 159 -9.15 0.49 2.04
CA ALA A 159 -8.54 0.66 3.35
C ALA A 159 -7.17 1.34 3.26
N GLU A 160 -6.35 0.99 2.26
CA GLU A 160 -5.04 1.63 2.07
C GLU A 160 -5.18 3.11 1.65
N LEU A 161 -6.12 3.42 0.75
CA LEU A 161 -6.40 4.80 0.35
C LEU A 161 -6.87 5.65 1.54
N VAL A 162 -7.75 5.11 2.37
CA VAL A 162 -8.19 5.75 3.62
C VAL A 162 -7.00 5.95 4.57
N LYS A 163 -6.20 4.91 4.79
CA LYS A 163 -5.01 4.97 5.65
C LYS A 163 -4.08 6.09 5.21
N ARG A 164 -3.84 6.20 3.91
CA ARG A 164 -2.97 7.23 3.35
C ARG A 164 -3.52 8.65 3.53
N GLU A 165 -4.82 8.86 3.38
CA GLU A 165 -5.41 10.17 3.69
C GLU A 165 -5.26 10.53 5.15
N LEU A 166 -5.44 9.57 6.06
CA LEU A 166 -5.22 9.80 7.49
C LEU A 166 -3.75 10.15 7.76
N GLN A 167 -2.80 9.41 7.16
CA GLN A 167 -1.37 9.71 7.28
C GLN A 167 -1.04 11.13 6.80
N LYS A 168 -1.53 11.54 5.61
CA LYS A 168 -1.33 12.89 5.07
C LYS A 168 -1.94 13.96 5.98
N LYS A 169 -3.16 13.74 6.46
CA LYS A 169 -3.90 14.71 7.29
C LYS A 169 -3.27 14.92 8.66
N PHE A 170 -2.85 13.84 9.31
CA PHE A 170 -2.29 13.87 10.66
C PHE A 170 -0.76 13.87 10.68
N LYS A 171 -0.12 13.99 9.50
CA LYS A 171 1.35 13.99 9.32
C LYS A 171 2.04 12.78 9.97
N ILE A 172 1.41 11.62 9.88
CA ILE A 172 1.97 10.38 10.43
C ILE A 172 2.94 9.79 9.40
N PRO A 173 4.21 9.53 9.77
CA PRO A 173 5.15 8.87 8.88
C PRO A 173 4.77 7.40 8.67
N PRO A 174 5.22 6.77 7.56
CA PRO A 174 5.03 5.34 7.38
C PRO A 174 5.71 4.56 8.51
N LEU A 175 4.97 3.62 9.12
CA LEU A 175 5.47 2.76 10.19
C LEU A 175 5.97 1.44 9.59
N SER A 176 7.15 1.50 9.01
CA SER A 176 7.89 0.36 8.45
C SER A 176 9.36 0.51 8.78
N LEU A 177 10.05 -0.59 9.02
CA LEU A 177 11.52 -0.61 9.19
C LEU A 177 12.24 -0.30 7.88
N TYR A 178 11.59 -0.59 6.76
CA TYR A 178 12.20 -0.57 5.44
C TYR A 178 11.90 0.70 4.63
N VAL A 179 11.15 1.63 5.21
CA VAL A 179 10.74 2.88 4.55
C VAL A 179 10.89 4.01 5.57
N ASP A 180 11.52 5.12 5.17
CA ASP A 180 11.75 6.28 6.04
C ASP A 180 10.54 7.20 6.18
#